data_AF-A0A973CLN9-F1
#
_entry.id   AF-A0A973CLN9-F1
#
_cell.length_a   1.000
_cell.length_b   1.000
_cell.length_c   1.000
_cell.angle_alpha   90.00
_cell.angle_beta   90.00
_cell.angle_gamma   90.00
#
_symmetry.space_group_name_H-M   'P 1'
#
loop_
_entity.id
_entity.type
_entity.pdbx_description
1 polymer ?
#
loop_
_entity_poly.entity_id
_entity_poly.type
_entity_poly.pdbx_seq_one_letter_code
_entity_poly.pdbx_strand_id
1 'polypeptide(L)'
;MSDGMNYAPKGEANAVVGPGEFVFSVIGLDHGHINGQTNGLLEAGATLKSVWDPDPEKLASFKAAYDQVTIASCKEEVLEDDEVKLIAAAAIPCDRG
;
A
#
# COMPACT_ATOMS: atom_id res chain seq x y z
N MET A 1 -11.24 21.19 7.80
CA MET A 1 -11.26 20.59 6.45
C MET A 1 -10.10 19.61 6.41
N SER A 2 -10.37 18.32 6.44
CA SER A 2 -9.34 17.30 6.23
C SER A 2 -9.11 17.21 4.73
N ASP A 3 -7.97 17.71 4.26
CA ASP A 3 -7.58 17.58 2.86
C ASP A 3 -7.29 16.10 2.53
N GLY A 4 -7.63 15.66 1.32
CA GLY A 4 -7.55 14.25 0.89
C GLY A 4 -6.14 13.66 0.94
N MET A 5 -5.12 14.53 1.00
CA MET A 5 -3.73 14.16 1.21
C MET A 5 -3.43 13.62 2.61
N ASN A 6 -4.21 13.99 3.63
CA ASN A 6 -3.99 13.58 5.03
C ASN A 6 -5.14 12.71 5.58
N TYR A 7 -6.08 12.32 4.73
CA TYR A 7 -7.22 11.49 5.15
C TYR A 7 -6.82 10.02 5.20
N ALA A 8 -6.44 9.56 6.38
CA ALA A 8 -6.18 8.16 6.70
C ALA A 8 -7.17 7.70 7.79
N PRO A 9 -8.41 7.34 7.43
CA PRO A 9 -9.35 6.81 8.40
C PRO A 9 -8.76 5.52 9.02
N LYS A 10 -8.90 5.39 10.33
CA LYS A 10 -8.64 4.15 11.06
C LYS A 10 -9.98 3.60 11.51
N GLY A 11 -10.36 2.42 11.04
CA GLY A 11 -11.59 1.73 11.43
C GLY A 11 -11.39 0.84 12.65
N GLU A 12 -12.47 0.21 13.10
CA GLU A 12 -12.35 -0.94 14.01
C GLU A 12 -11.87 -2.15 13.19
N ALA A 13 -10.74 -2.73 13.59
CA ALA A 13 -10.19 -3.92 12.93
C ALA A 13 -11.17 -5.09 13.03
N ASN A 14 -11.56 -5.60 11.86
CA ASN A 14 -12.44 -6.76 11.71
C ASN A 14 -11.78 -7.71 10.71
N ALA A 15 -10.84 -8.51 11.21
CA ALA A 15 -10.10 -9.44 10.37
C ALA A 15 -11.07 -10.49 9.79
N VAL A 16 -11.10 -10.56 8.45
CA VAL A 16 -11.89 -11.54 7.69
C VAL A 16 -11.02 -12.61 7.03
N VAL A 17 -9.70 -12.43 7.09
CA VAL A 17 -8.67 -13.38 6.63
C VAL A 17 -7.55 -13.50 7.66
N GLY A 18 -6.85 -14.64 7.65
CA GLY A 18 -5.65 -14.86 8.44
C GLY A 18 -4.39 -14.23 7.84
N PRO A 19 -3.30 -14.09 8.62
CA PRO A 19 -2.01 -13.62 8.12
C PRO A 19 -1.51 -14.45 6.93
N GLY A 20 -1.11 -13.78 5.84
CA GLY A 20 -0.64 -14.42 4.61
C GLY A 20 -1.73 -14.97 3.69
N GLU A 21 -3.00 -15.02 4.10
CA GLU A 21 -4.09 -15.54 3.26
C GLU A 21 -4.50 -14.57 2.14
N PHE A 22 -4.36 -13.26 2.38
CA PHE A 22 -4.54 -12.23 1.38
C PHE A 22 -3.34 -11.29 1.38
N VAL A 23 -2.42 -11.49 0.44
CA VAL A 23 -1.21 -10.68 0.30
C VAL A 23 -1.48 -9.56 -0.70
N PHE A 24 -1.07 -8.34 -0.36
CA PHE A 24 -1.16 -7.19 -1.25
C PHE A 24 0.13 -6.38 -1.24
N SER A 25 0.31 -5.61 -2.31
CA SER A 25 1.42 -4.66 -2.45
C SER A 25 0.92 -3.30 -2.92
N VAL A 26 1.82 -2.30 -2.89
CA VAL A 26 1.50 -0.90 -3.22
C VAL A 26 2.39 -0.40 -4.34
N ILE A 27 1.80 0.27 -5.34
CA ILE A 27 2.53 0.96 -6.42
C ILE A 27 2.04 2.41 -6.52
N GLY A 28 2.97 3.36 -6.40
CA GLY A 28 2.69 4.79 -6.55
C GLY A 28 2.04 5.41 -5.31
N LEU A 29 2.70 6.45 -4.80
CA LEU A 29 2.42 7.11 -3.52
C LEU A 29 2.07 8.59 -3.70
N ASP A 30 1.65 8.99 -4.90
CA ASP A 30 1.38 10.39 -5.26
C ASP A 30 0.13 10.98 -4.58
N HIS A 31 -0.77 10.13 -4.08
CA HIS A 31 -1.99 10.57 -3.41
C HIS A 31 -2.15 9.92 -2.03
N GLY A 32 -2.41 10.73 -1.01
CA GLY A 32 -2.51 10.29 0.39
C GLY A 32 -3.61 9.26 0.71
N HIS A 33 -4.54 9.00 -0.22
CA HIS A 33 -5.55 7.95 -0.07
C HIS A 33 -4.93 6.56 0.03
N ILE A 34 -3.68 6.37 -0.44
CA ILE A 34 -2.99 5.08 -0.33
C ILE A 34 -2.82 4.63 1.11
N ASN A 35 -2.65 5.56 2.05
CA ASN A 35 -2.56 5.24 3.48
C ASN A 35 -3.89 4.73 4.02
N GLY A 36 -5.01 5.35 3.62
CA GLY A 36 -6.35 4.86 3.96
C GLY A 36 -6.65 3.48 3.35
N GLN A 37 -6.26 3.25 2.09
CA GLN A 37 -6.40 1.95 1.44
C GLN A 37 -5.56 0.87 2.15
N THR A 38 -4.32 1.20 2.48
CA THR A 38 -3.39 0.29 3.18
C THR A 38 -3.92 -0.06 4.57
N ASN A 39 -4.38 0.94 5.33
CA ASN A 39 -4.99 0.73 6.65
C ASN A 39 -6.23 -0.17 6.55
N GLY A 40 -7.15 0.10 5.64
CA GLY A 40 -8.36 -0.70 5.49
C GLY A 40 -8.07 -2.16 5.14
N LEU A 41 -7.07 -2.42 4.30
CA LEU A 41 -6.62 -3.78 3.97
C LEU A 41 -5.99 -4.48 5.19
N LEU A 42 -5.11 -3.79 5.92
CA LEU A 42 -4.51 -4.32 7.16
C LEU A 42 -5.57 -4.59 8.24
N GLU A 43 -6.54 -3.70 8.42
CA GLU A 43 -7.67 -3.83 9.36
C GLU A 43 -8.59 -5.01 9.00
N ALA A 44 -8.66 -5.39 7.72
CA ALA A 44 -9.35 -6.58 7.24
C ALA A 44 -8.53 -7.88 7.39
N GLY A 45 -7.28 -7.80 7.87
CA GLY A 45 -6.39 -8.94 8.08
C GLY A 45 -5.42 -9.23 6.92
N ALA A 46 -5.44 -8.42 5.85
CA ALA A 46 -4.52 -8.60 4.73
C ALA A 46 -3.06 -8.36 5.13
N THR A 47 -2.13 -8.93 4.37
CA THR A 47 -0.69 -8.82 4.61
C THR A 47 -0.05 -7.91 3.56
N LEU A 48 0.49 -6.78 4.01
CA LEU A 48 1.28 -5.87 3.18
C LEU A 48 2.67 -6.46 2.95
N LYS A 49 3.00 -6.78 1.69
CA LYS A 49 4.29 -7.40 1.33
C LYS A 49 5.31 -6.38 0.85
N SER A 50 5.00 -5.65 -0.22
CA SER A 50 5.95 -4.74 -0.86
C SER A 50 5.36 -3.41 -1.30
N VAL A 51 6.23 -2.40 -1.45
CA VAL A 51 5.90 -1.08 -1.97
C VAL A 51 6.93 -0.62 -3.00
N TRP A 52 6.47 0.05 -4.05
CA TRP A 52 7.32 0.70 -5.04
C TRP A 52 6.80 2.10 -5.43
N ASP A 53 7.73 3.05 -5.55
CA ASP A 53 7.55 4.39 -6.11
C ASP A 53 8.91 4.84 -6.67
N PRO A 54 8.97 5.62 -7.77
CA PRO A 54 10.23 6.17 -8.25
C PRO A 54 10.87 7.17 -7.27
N ASP A 55 10.11 7.73 -6.32
CA ASP A 55 10.58 8.70 -5.34
C ASP A 55 11.04 8.03 -4.01
N PRO A 56 12.34 8.05 -3.70
CA PRO A 56 12.87 7.45 -2.47
C PRO A 56 12.40 8.14 -1.19
N GLU A 57 12.03 9.43 -1.23
CA GLU A 57 11.52 10.13 -0.04
C GLU A 57 10.10 9.66 0.32
N LYS A 58 9.28 9.38 -0.69
CA LYS A 58 7.95 8.77 -0.48
C LYS A 58 8.08 7.36 0.07
N LEU A 59 9.01 6.57 -0.47
CA LEU A 59 9.30 5.23 0.05
C LEU A 59 9.75 5.26 1.51
N ALA A 60 10.65 6.18 1.88
CA ALA A 60 11.09 6.33 3.26
C ALA A 60 9.93 6.71 4.20
N SER A 61 9.07 7.63 3.76
CA SER A 61 7.89 8.06 4.53
C SER A 61 6.88 6.93 4.70
N PHE A 62 6.64 6.15 3.64
CA PHE A 62 5.72 5.00 3.69
C PHE A 62 6.27 3.88 4.57
N LYS A 63 7.57 3.57 4.46
CA LYS A 63 8.25 2.59 5.32
C LYS A 63 8.26 3.00 6.80
N ALA A 64 8.31 4.30 7.10
CA ALA A 64 8.20 4.79 8.47
C ALA A 64 6.78 4.62 9.04
N ALA A 65 5.75 4.69 8.20
CA ALA A 65 4.35 4.45 8.59
C ALA A 65 4.00 2.95 8.67
N TYR A 66 4.62 2.12 7.83
CA TYR A 66 4.39 0.69 7.71
C TYR A 66 5.73 -0.05 7.80
N ASP A 67 6.19 -0.28 9.04
CA ASP A 67 7.51 -0.85 9.33
C ASP A 67 7.69 -2.28 8.83
N GLN A 68 6.62 -3.02 8.54
CA GLN A 68 6.69 -4.38 8.00
C GLN A 68 6.93 -4.46 6.48
N VAL A 69 6.68 -3.38 5.73
CA VAL A 69 6.69 -3.43 4.26
C VAL A 69 8.11 -3.57 3.68
N THR A 70 8.28 -4.37 2.65
CA THR A 70 9.55 -4.42 1.89
C THR A 70 9.54 -3.38 0.77
N ILE A 71 10.60 -2.60 0.63
CA ILE A 71 10.76 -1.71 -0.53
C ILE A 71 11.22 -2.57 -1.71
N ALA A 72 10.39 -2.66 -2.76
CA ALA A 72 10.76 -3.38 -3.98
C ALA A 72 11.81 -2.58 -4.77
N SER A 73 12.68 -3.29 -5.48
CA SER A 73 13.76 -2.70 -6.25
C SER A 73 13.30 -2.06 -7.56
N CYS A 74 12.21 -2.57 -8.15
CA CYS A 74 11.58 -2.03 -9.35
C CYS A 74 10.05 -2.28 -9.37
N LYS A 75 9.35 -1.65 -10.31
CA LYS A 75 7.90 -1.81 -10.49
C LYS A 75 7.57 -3.26 -10.87
N GLU A 76 8.39 -3.85 -11.72
CA GLU A 76 8.22 -5.20 -12.28
C GLU A 76 8.25 -6.26 -11.18
N GLU A 77 9.11 -6.12 -10.17
CA GLU A 77 9.16 -7.02 -9.01
C GLU A 77 7.81 -7.13 -8.30
N VAL A 78 7.08 -6.01 -8.19
CA VAL A 78 5.74 -6.01 -7.57
C VAL A 78 4.68 -6.59 -8.50
N LEU A 79 4.80 -6.35 -9.81
CA LEU A 79 3.84 -6.82 -10.82
C LEU A 79 3.96 -8.33 -11.09
N GLU A 80 5.15 -8.90 -10.94
CA GLU A 80 5.45 -10.31 -11.23
C GLU A 80 5.39 -11.22 -9.99
N ASP A 81 4.98 -10.69 -8.83
CA ASP A 81 4.91 -11.44 -7.58
C ASP A 81 3.62 -12.28 -7.50
N ASP A 82 3.74 -13.59 -7.77
CA ASP A 82 2.61 -14.55 -7.77
C ASP A 82 1.87 -14.67 -6.41
N GLU A 83 2.52 -14.30 -5.31
CA GLU A 83 1.87 -14.30 -3.99
C GLU A 83 0.90 -13.13 -3.85
N VAL A 84 1.20 -11.99 -4.49
CA VAL A 84 0.39 -10.77 -4.43
C VAL A 84 -0.94 -10.99 -5.15
N LYS A 85 -2.04 -10.82 -4.40
CA LYS A 85 -3.41 -10.97 -4.91
C LYS A 85 -4.03 -9.64 -5.33
N LEU A 86 -3.46 -8.53 -4.88
CA LEU A 86 -3.92 -7.18 -5.18
C LEU A 86 -2.76 -6.18 -5.11
N ILE A 87 -2.74 -5.26 -6.05
CA ILE A 87 -1.86 -4.07 -6.00
C ILE A 87 -2.74 -2.85 -5.78
N ALA A 88 -2.57 -2.18 -4.63
CA ALA A 88 -3.18 -0.89 -4.39
C ALA A 88 -2.33 0.19 -5.04
N ALA A 89 -2.95 1.07 -5.84
CA ALA A 89 -2.21 2.07 -6.59
C ALA A 89 -2.80 3.47 -6.43
N ALA A 90 -1.92 4.42 -6.13
CA ALA A 90 -2.27 5.84 -6.00
C ALA A 90 -1.32 6.75 -6.77
N ALA A 91 -0.72 6.25 -7.86
CA ALA A 91 0.02 7.04 -8.81
C ALA A 91 -0.82 8.19 -9.41
N ILE A 92 -0.17 9.14 -10.07
CA ILE A 92 -0.84 10.14 -10.92
C ILE A 92 -1.85 9.43 -11.83
N PRO A 93 -3.11 9.91 -11.97
CA PRO A 93 -4.15 9.17 -12.67
C PRO A 93 -3.80 8.70 -14.08
N CYS A 94 -3.02 9.48 -14.84
CA CYS A 94 -2.60 9.10 -16.20
C CYS A 94 -1.49 8.04 -16.24
N ASP A 95 -0.82 7.81 -15.11
CA ASP A 95 0.30 6.86 -14.98
C ASP A 95 -0.15 5.55 -14.30
N ARG A 96 -1.46 5.43 -14.01
CA ARG A 96 -2.08 4.20 -13.51
C ARG A 96 -2.30 3.23 -14.67
N GLY A 97 -1.52 2.15 -14.71
CA GLY A 97 -1.57 1.08 -15.71
C GLY A 97 -0.17 0.69 -16.14
#